data_AF-A0A940VB18-F1
#
_entry.id   AF-A0A940VB18-F1
#
_cell.length_a   1.000
_cell.length_b   1.000
_cell.length_c   1.000
_cell.angle_alpha   90.00
_cell.angle_beta   90.00
_cell.angle_gamma   90.00
#
_symmetry.space_group_name_H-M   'P 1'
#
loop_
_entity.id
_entity.type
_entity.pdbx_description
1 polymer ?
#
loop_
_entity_poly.entity_id
_entity_poly.type
_entity_poly.pdbx_seq_one_letter_code
_entity_poly.pdbx_strand_id
1 'polypeptide(L)'
;MEKRLFLLTSLLLLLMVILTVKLESTKDWTKYQEKYFTQQIAHLKAKLGYSKDAEGQKKIQQEIASYENRKPEIINLVLPNGNVERCKTCHIGIEEISDSHPSNTFGCAVCHGGNPLSLDKETAHSQMNGEGHPGSLDVVTLSCGGTGVDGVSCHSGNQETEKNEVDLVKTSIMSTKAGELSFIRIMLGIDKTKDVPDLVKGQSAFLFSNPLQGRPKEDVFQKDCLSQCHQSGGNIPTFVTQNDKNQSSAQNSTHDNAKGNGCEVCHVLTNPTHEYEGDDVTLEGITNGRGMTHRLTTEIPYMQCNQCHNQGTHDPLNM
;
A
#
# COMPACT_ATOMS: atom_id res chain seq x y z
N MET A 1 -62.97 -1.90 2.88
CA MET A 1 -61.64 -2.17 3.47
C MET A 1 -60.54 -2.20 2.40
N GLU A 2 -60.79 -2.81 1.23
CA GLU A 2 -59.82 -2.99 0.15
C GLU A 2 -59.17 -1.69 -0.38
N LYS A 3 -59.94 -0.61 -0.60
CA LYS A 3 -59.38 0.68 -1.06
C LYS A 3 -58.41 1.32 -0.07
N ARG A 4 -58.64 1.16 1.24
CA ARG A 4 -57.75 1.68 2.28
C ARG A 4 -56.48 0.83 2.39
N LEU A 5 -56.61 -0.49 2.23
CA LEU A 5 -55.47 -1.40 2.18
C LEU A 5 -54.57 -1.12 0.97
N PHE A 6 -55.17 -0.89 -0.21
CA PHE A 6 -54.44 -0.54 -1.44
C PHE A 6 -53.70 0.80 -1.35
N LEU A 7 -54.32 1.82 -0.72
CA LEU A 7 -53.67 3.10 -0.47
C LEU A 7 -52.51 2.97 0.50
N LEU A 8 -52.66 2.19 1.58
CA LEU A 8 -51.59 1.95 2.57
C LEU A 8 -50.40 1.21 1.96
N THR A 9 -50.65 0.16 1.15
CA THR A 9 -49.56 -0.57 0.48
C THR A 9 -48.85 0.29 -0.56
N SER A 10 -49.58 1.11 -1.33
CA SER A 10 -48.98 2.04 -2.30
C SER A 10 -48.13 3.10 -1.61
N LEU A 11 -48.58 3.62 -0.47
CA LEU A 11 -47.84 4.63 0.30
C LEU A 11 -46.58 4.02 0.96
N LEU A 12 -46.66 2.78 1.44
CA LEU A 12 -45.51 2.03 1.95
C LEU A 12 -44.48 1.77 0.85
N LEU A 13 -44.93 1.41 -0.36
CA LEU A 13 -44.04 1.15 -1.50
C LEU A 13 -43.37 2.44 -1.98
N LEU A 14 -44.11 3.55 -2.02
CA LEU A 14 -43.54 4.88 -2.29
C LEU A 14 -42.51 5.28 -1.22
N LEU A 15 -42.81 5.06 0.06
CA LEU A 15 -41.89 5.32 1.17
C LEU A 15 -40.62 4.47 1.05
N MET A 16 -40.75 3.17 0.72
CA MET A 16 -39.60 2.31 0.47
C MET A 16 -38.75 2.83 -0.68
N VAL A 17 -39.35 3.18 -1.83
CA VAL A 17 -38.61 3.75 -2.96
C VAL A 17 -37.88 5.04 -2.57
N ILE A 18 -38.54 5.94 -1.82
CA ILE A 18 -37.92 7.18 -1.33
C ILE A 18 -36.75 6.88 -0.38
N LEU A 19 -36.91 5.90 0.51
CA LEU A 19 -35.85 5.45 1.43
C LEU A 19 -34.68 4.84 0.66
N THR A 20 -34.93 3.98 -0.33
CA THR A 20 -33.88 3.38 -1.17
C THR A 20 -33.13 4.44 -1.95
N VAL A 21 -33.84 5.39 -2.58
CA VAL A 21 -33.22 6.51 -3.31
C VAL A 21 -32.40 7.40 -2.36
N LYS A 22 -32.89 7.66 -1.15
CA LYS A 22 -32.12 8.42 -0.15
C LYS A 22 -30.87 7.68 0.29
N LEU A 23 -30.97 6.40 0.65
CA LEU A 23 -29.82 5.55 0.99
C LEU A 23 -28.80 5.48 -0.16
N GLU A 24 -29.28 5.48 -1.39
CA GLU A 24 -28.45 5.43 -2.59
C GLU A 24 -27.77 6.77 -2.89
N SER A 25 -28.43 7.89 -2.59
CA SER A 25 -27.84 9.24 -2.72
C SER A 25 -26.83 9.59 -1.63
N THR A 26 -26.81 8.85 -0.52
CA THR A 26 -25.88 9.06 0.61
C THR A 26 -24.68 8.12 0.60
N LYS A 27 -24.46 7.35 -0.48
CA LYS A 27 -23.35 6.39 -0.53
C LYS A 27 -22.02 7.13 -0.45
N ASP A 28 -21.18 6.77 0.52
CA ASP A 28 -19.95 7.49 0.82
C ASP A 28 -18.95 7.57 -0.34
N TRP A 29 -19.01 6.65 -1.30
CA TRP A 29 -18.11 6.64 -2.44
C TRP A 29 -18.31 7.79 -3.42
N THR A 30 -19.52 8.38 -3.52
CA THR A 30 -19.76 9.50 -4.45
C THR A 30 -18.93 10.71 -4.07
N LYS A 31 -18.74 10.94 -2.76
CA LYS A 31 -17.91 12.02 -2.21
C LYS A 31 -16.45 11.92 -2.68
N TYR A 32 -15.92 10.70 -2.79
CA TYR A 32 -14.54 10.50 -3.29
C TYR A 32 -14.43 10.89 -4.76
N GLN A 33 -15.39 10.51 -5.61
CA GLN A 33 -15.37 10.92 -7.01
C GLN A 33 -15.56 12.43 -7.18
N GLU A 34 -16.49 13.04 -6.44
CA GLU A 34 -16.71 14.50 -6.45
C GLU A 34 -15.45 15.26 -6.03
N LYS A 35 -14.76 14.77 -4.98
CA LYS A 35 -13.49 15.32 -4.52
C LYS A 35 -12.39 15.17 -5.59
N TYR A 36 -12.25 13.99 -6.19
CA TYR A 36 -11.32 13.76 -7.28
C TYR A 36 -11.58 14.68 -8.47
N PHE A 37 -12.83 14.81 -8.94
CA PHE A 37 -13.17 15.71 -10.04
C PHE A 37 -12.82 17.17 -9.71
N THR A 38 -13.10 17.60 -8.48
CA THR A 38 -12.75 18.95 -8.01
C THR A 38 -11.24 19.19 -8.03
N GLN A 39 -10.45 18.22 -7.56
CA GLN A 39 -8.98 18.30 -7.58
C GLN A 39 -8.43 18.32 -9.01
N GLN A 40 -8.92 17.47 -9.89
CA GLN A 40 -8.50 17.45 -11.30
C GLN A 40 -8.84 18.78 -12.01
N ILE A 41 -10.02 19.36 -11.76
CA ILE A 41 -10.38 20.69 -12.26
C ILE A 41 -9.40 21.75 -11.74
N ALA A 42 -9.01 21.70 -10.46
CA ALA A 42 -8.05 22.64 -9.88
C ALA A 42 -6.67 22.50 -10.53
N HIS A 43 -6.17 21.28 -10.72
CA HIS A 43 -4.90 21.00 -11.41
C HIS A 43 -4.92 21.53 -12.86
N LEU A 44 -6.00 21.27 -13.59
CA LEU A 44 -6.17 21.73 -14.97
C LEU A 44 -6.27 23.26 -15.05
N LYS A 45 -6.99 23.92 -14.14
CA LYS A 45 -7.07 25.39 -14.07
C LYS A 45 -5.70 26.01 -13.77
N ALA A 46 -4.91 25.41 -12.89
CA ALA A 46 -3.52 25.83 -12.66
C ALA A 46 -2.68 25.68 -13.93
N LYS A 47 -2.72 24.51 -14.59
CA LYS A 47 -2.01 24.24 -15.85
C LYS A 47 -2.39 25.22 -16.97
N LEU A 48 -3.68 25.57 -17.07
CA LEU A 48 -4.20 26.54 -18.02
C LEU A 48 -3.56 27.93 -17.83
N GLY A 49 -3.33 28.35 -16.58
CA GLY A 49 -2.70 29.63 -16.25
C GLY A 49 -1.23 29.75 -16.69
N TYR A 50 -0.52 28.62 -16.81
CA TYR A 50 0.89 28.60 -17.24
C TYR A 50 1.08 28.27 -18.73
N SER A 51 0.09 27.67 -19.39
CA SER A 51 0.18 27.31 -20.80
C SER A 51 0.15 28.54 -21.70
N LYS A 52 1.09 28.63 -22.66
CA LYS A 52 1.18 29.71 -23.66
C LYS A 52 0.68 29.31 -25.06
N ASP A 53 0.37 28.04 -25.25
CA ASP A 53 -0.05 27.47 -26.52
C ASP A 53 -1.58 27.48 -26.65
N ALA A 54 -2.12 28.13 -27.68
CA ALA A 54 -3.56 28.30 -27.84
C ALA A 54 -4.30 26.96 -28.04
N GLU A 55 -3.68 26.01 -28.74
CA GLU A 55 -4.27 24.69 -28.96
C GLU A 55 -4.27 23.86 -27.66
N GLY A 56 -3.18 23.88 -26.91
CA GLY A 56 -3.07 23.27 -25.58
C GLY A 56 -4.04 23.88 -24.57
N GLN A 57 -4.23 25.20 -24.58
CA GLN A 57 -5.23 25.87 -23.73
C GLN A 57 -6.66 25.40 -24.06
N LYS A 58 -7.00 25.26 -25.35
CA LYS A 58 -8.31 24.75 -25.77
C LYS A 58 -8.54 23.32 -25.31
N LYS A 59 -7.55 22.44 -25.40
CA LYS A 59 -7.63 21.06 -24.90
C LYS A 59 -7.86 21.02 -23.38
N ILE A 60 -7.11 21.81 -22.62
CA ILE A 60 -7.28 21.90 -21.16
C ILE A 60 -8.69 22.40 -20.80
N GLN A 61 -9.22 23.40 -21.51
CA GLN A 61 -10.59 23.88 -21.30
C GLN A 61 -11.64 22.80 -21.58
N GLN A 62 -11.44 21.97 -22.62
CA GLN A 62 -12.32 20.84 -22.92
C GLN A 62 -12.27 19.78 -21.80
N GLU A 63 -11.09 19.47 -21.27
CA GLU A 63 -10.93 18.55 -20.14
C GLU A 63 -11.61 19.08 -18.87
N ILE A 64 -11.45 20.38 -18.56
CA ILE A 64 -12.15 21.03 -17.44
C ILE A 64 -13.67 20.88 -17.59
N ALA A 65 -14.21 21.23 -18.77
CA ALA A 65 -15.63 21.10 -19.06
C ALA A 65 -16.11 19.63 -18.96
N SER A 66 -15.26 18.67 -19.31
CA SER A 66 -15.56 17.24 -19.13
C SER A 66 -15.73 16.88 -17.66
N TYR A 67 -14.84 17.34 -16.78
CA TYR A 67 -14.94 17.08 -15.34
C TYR A 67 -16.09 17.85 -14.68
N GLU A 68 -16.35 19.11 -15.07
CA GLU A 68 -17.44 19.93 -14.52
C GLU A 68 -18.83 19.33 -14.81
N ASN A 69 -18.98 18.60 -15.91
CA ASN A 69 -20.22 17.92 -16.27
C ASN A 69 -20.27 16.45 -15.82
N ARG A 70 -19.16 15.91 -15.27
CA ARG A 70 -19.08 14.51 -14.88
C ARG A 70 -19.87 14.26 -13.60
N LYS A 71 -20.67 13.20 -13.59
CA LYS A 71 -21.43 12.76 -12.41
C LYS A 71 -20.77 11.52 -11.82
N PRO A 72 -20.82 11.34 -10.48
CA PRO A 72 -20.34 10.12 -9.86
C PRO A 72 -21.05 8.88 -10.43
N GLU A 73 -20.27 7.86 -10.75
CA GLU A 73 -20.75 6.63 -11.37
C GLU A 73 -20.00 5.40 -10.83
N ILE A 74 -20.65 4.25 -10.84
CA ILE A 74 -19.97 3.00 -10.47
C ILE A 74 -19.03 2.61 -11.62
N ILE A 75 -17.74 2.48 -11.32
CA ILE A 75 -16.72 2.10 -12.29
C ILE A 75 -16.51 0.58 -12.18
N ASN A 76 -16.96 -0.14 -13.20
CA ASN A 76 -16.75 -1.58 -13.33
C ASN A 76 -15.49 -1.83 -14.17
N LEU A 77 -14.45 -2.39 -13.54
CA LEU A 77 -13.27 -2.94 -14.19
C LEU A 77 -13.59 -4.38 -14.60
N VAL A 78 -13.74 -4.63 -15.90
CA VAL A 78 -14.03 -5.97 -16.43
C VAL A 78 -12.72 -6.63 -16.81
N LEU A 79 -12.38 -7.73 -16.14
CA LEU A 79 -11.15 -8.50 -16.37
C LEU A 79 -11.31 -9.43 -17.59
N PRO A 80 -10.21 -9.95 -18.16
CA PRO A 80 -10.25 -10.82 -19.35
C PRO A 80 -11.09 -12.10 -19.17
N ASN A 81 -11.23 -12.57 -17.93
CA ASN A 81 -12.05 -13.74 -17.59
C ASN A 81 -13.55 -13.40 -17.37
N GLY A 82 -13.95 -12.14 -17.53
CA GLY A 82 -15.32 -11.66 -17.33
C GLY A 82 -15.68 -11.28 -15.90
N ASN A 83 -14.77 -11.48 -14.93
CA ASN A 83 -14.98 -11.00 -13.57
C ASN A 83 -14.98 -9.46 -13.55
N VAL A 84 -15.70 -8.91 -12.57
CA VAL A 84 -15.83 -7.46 -12.39
C VAL A 84 -15.25 -7.06 -11.05
N GLU A 85 -14.48 -5.98 -11.05
CA GLU A 85 -14.07 -5.28 -9.83
C GLU A 85 -14.56 -3.83 -9.84
N ARG A 86 -14.74 -3.26 -8.65
CA ARG A 86 -15.29 -1.92 -8.44
C ARG A 86 -14.41 -1.02 -7.58
N CYS A 87 -13.17 -1.44 -7.30
CA CYS A 87 -12.21 -0.70 -6.48
C CYS A 87 -12.03 0.75 -6.99
N LYS A 88 -11.94 0.92 -8.32
CA LYS A 88 -11.84 2.23 -8.99
C LYS A 88 -13.07 3.13 -8.85
N THR A 89 -14.17 2.63 -8.29
CA THR A 89 -15.33 3.48 -7.95
C THR A 89 -14.96 4.47 -6.84
N CYS A 90 -14.14 4.06 -5.86
CA CYS A 90 -13.61 4.97 -4.84
C CYS A 90 -12.20 5.45 -5.24
N HIS A 91 -11.34 4.49 -5.61
CA HIS A 91 -9.93 4.68 -5.95
C HIS A 91 -9.76 5.08 -7.42
N ILE A 92 -10.46 6.12 -7.87
CA ILE A 92 -10.46 6.52 -9.29
C ILE A 92 -9.11 7.13 -9.72
N GLY A 93 -8.44 7.80 -8.79
CA GLY A 93 -7.15 8.47 -9.01
C GLY A 93 -5.93 7.58 -8.80
N ILE A 94 -6.12 6.31 -8.40
CA ILE A 94 -4.99 5.40 -8.16
C ILE A 94 -4.20 5.15 -9.44
N GLU A 95 -2.88 5.17 -9.33
CA GLU A 95 -1.99 4.98 -10.48
C GLU A 95 -1.99 3.52 -10.97
N GLU A 96 -1.68 3.36 -12.27
CA GLU A 96 -1.40 2.03 -12.83
C GLU A 96 -0.09 1.49 -12.24
N ILE A 97 -0.15 0.27 -11.70
CA ILE A 97 0.91 -0.30 -10.86
C ILE A 97 2.21 -0.56 -11.64
N SER A 98 2.11 -1.12 -12.85
CA SER A 98 3.23 -1.30 -13.78
C SER A 98 2.74 -1.82 -15.13
N ASP A 99 3.56 -1.67 -16.17
CA ASP A 99 3.26 -2.23 -17.50
C ASP A 99 3.23 -3.76 -17.51
N SER A 100 3.89 -4.42 -16.56
CA SER A 100 3.88 -5.88 -16.40
C SER A 100 2.67 -6.40 -15.62
N HIS A 101 1.99 -5.53 -14.88
CA HIS A 101 0.81 -5.87 -14.08
C HIS A 101 -0.34 -4.91 -14.33
N PRO A 102 -0.81 -4.74 -15.59
CA PRO A 102 -1.87 -3.77 -15.87
C PRO A 102 -3.17 -4.18 -15.17
N SER A 103 -3.78 -3.22 -14.48
CA SER A 103 -4.99 -3.38 -13.67
C SER A 103 -6.16 -3.97 -14.47
N ASN A 104 -6.29 -3.61 -15.74
CA ASN A 104 -7.32 -4.15 -16.64
C ASN A 104 -7.15 -5.63 -17.01
N THR A 105 -6.00 -6.22 -16.69
CA THR A 105 -5.71 -7.63 -16.96
C THR A 105 -5.75 -8.45 -15.68
N PHE A 106 -5.12 -7.97 -14.62
CA PHE A 106 -4.98 -8.69 -13.36
C PHE A 106 -6.07 -8.38 -12.33
N GLY A 107 -6.63 -7.17 -12.38
CA GLY A 107 -7.45 -6.63 -11.29
C GLY A 107 -6.62 -6.22 -10.08
N CYS A 108 -7.29 -5.65 -9.10
CA CYS A 108 -6.74 -5.22 -7.83
C CYS A 108 -6.73 -6.38 -6.83
N ALA A 109 -7.79 -7.19 -6.80
CA ALA A 109 -8.03 -8.15 -5.72
C ALA A 109 -7.08 -9.36 -5.77
N VAL A 110 -6.50 -9.67 -6.93
CA VAL A 110 -5.50 -10.75 -7.05
C VAL A 110 -4.27 -10.47 -6.17
N CYS A 111 -3.89 -9.20 -6.02
CA CYS A 111 -2.80 -8.80 -5.14
C CYS A 111 -3.31 -8.41 -3.76
N HIS A 112 -4.33 -7.55 -3.71
CA HIS A 112 -4.77 -6.90 -2.48
C HIS A 112 -5.77 -7.71 -1.66
N GLY A 113 -6.40 -8.76 -2.20
CA GLY A 113 -7.53 -9.43 -1.57
C GLY A 113 -8.77 -8.54 -1.52
N GLY A 114 -9.55 -8.65 -0.45
CA GLY A 114 -10.76 -7.84 -0.30
C GLY A 114 -11.99 -8.41 -1.01
N ASN A 115 -13.09 -7.65 -0.94
CA ASN A 115 -14.30 -7.91 -1.73
C ASN A 115 -14.37 -6.91 -2.90
N PRO A 116 -13.97 -7.31 -4.13
CA PRO A 116 -13.89 -6.40 -5.26
C PRO A 116 -15.24 -5.91 -5.79
N LEU A 117 -16.36 -6.50 -5.36
CA LEU A 117 -17.71 -6.12 -5.82
C LEU A 117 -18.42 -5.15 -4.88
N SER A 118 -17.92 -5.03 -3.65
CA SER A 118 -18.52 -4.18 -2.62
C SER A 118 -18.23 -2.70 -2.88
N LEU A 119 -19.21 -1.85 -2.59
CA LEU A 119 -19.07 -0.39 -2.53
C LEU A 119 -19.12 0.15 -1.10
N ASP A 120 -19.30 -0.75 -0.13
CA ASP A 120 -19.15 -0.47 1.29
C ASP A 120 -17.68 -0.64 1.69
N LYS A 121 -17.11 0.35 2.36
CA LYS A 121 -15.66 0.42 2.69
C LYS A 121 -15.21 -0.77 3.53
N GLU A 122 -15.95 -1.08 4.59
CA GLU A 122 -15.58 -2.15 5.53
C GLU A 122 -15.64 -3.50 4.84
N THR A 123 -16.70 -3.75 4.07
CA THR A 123 -16.87 -4.99 3.32
C THR A 123 -15.85 -5.10 2.19
N ALA A 124 -15.57 -4.02 1.45
CA ALA A 124 -14.60 -4.00 0.36
C ALA A 124 -13.18 -4.31 0.86
N HIS A 125 -12.80 -3.76 2.01
CA HIS A 125 -11.47 -3.96 2.60
C HIS A 125 -11.37 -5.17 3.54
N SER A 126 -12.48 -5.90 3.75
CA SER A 126 -12.46 -7.11 4.58
C SER A 126 -11.54 -8.17 3.95
N GLN A 127 -10.63 -8.74 4.74
CA GLN A 127 -9.66 -9.75 4.27
C GLN A 127 -8.70 -9.24 3.17
N MET A 128 -8.32 -7.96 3.21
CA MET A 128 -7.20 -7.49 2.40
C MET A 128 -5.88 -8.11 2.86
N ASN A 129 -5.03 -8.47 1.91
CA ASN A 129 -3.68 -8.96 2.16
C ASN A 129 -2.83 -7.83 2.78
N GLY A 130 -2.28 -8.10 3.95
CA GLY A 130 -1.32 -7.21 4.62
C GLY A 130 -1.87 -5.81 4.94
N GLU A 131 -3.19 -5.68 5.15
CA GLU A 131 -3.83 -4.38 5.43
C GLU A 131 -3.59 -3.33 4.33
N GLY A 132 -3.50 -3.80 3.08
CA GLY A 132 -3.16 -2.96 1.93
C GLY A 132 -1.66 -2.87 1.66
N HIS A 133 -0.86 -3.75 2.25
CA HIS A 133 0.54 -4.00 1.93
C HIS A 133 0.72 -5.42 1.37
N PRO A 134 0.28 -5.68 0.13
CA PRO A 134 0.37 -7.01 -0.47
C PRO A 134 1.82 -7.51 -0.63
N GLY A 135 2.84 -6.66 -0.63
CA GLY A 135 4.24 -7.09 -0.72
C GLY A 135 4.86 -7.54 0.60
N SER A 136 4.16 -7.41 1.73
CA SER A 136 4.65 -7.86 3.04
C SER A 136 4.91 -9.36 3.08
N LEU A 137 6.05 -9.78 3.65
CA LEU A 137 6.53 -11.18 3.53
C LEU A 137 5.63 -12.22 4.20
N ASP A 138 4.77 -11.80 5.13
CA ASP A 138 3.76 -12.63 5.79
C ASP A 138 2.60 -13.00 4.84
N VAL A 139 2.25 -12.11 3.92
CA VAL A 139 1.14 -12.31 2.96
C VAL A 139 1.59 -12.48 1.51
N VAL A 140 2.87 -12.25 1.20
CA VAL A 140 3.38 -12.22 -0.18
C VAL A 140 3.17 -13.53 -0.96
N THR A 141 3.02 -14.66 -0.26
CA THR A 141 2.66 -15.95 -0.89
C THR A 141 1.22 -15.98 -1.39
N LEU A 142 0.31 -15.21 -0.79
CA LEU A 142 -1.08 -15.09 -1.22
C LEU A 142 -1.27 -14.02 -2.31
N SER A 143 -0.40 -13.01 -2.34
CA SER A 143 -0.44 -11.91 -3.33
C SER A 143 0.50 -12.20 -4.50
N CYS A 144 1.77 -11.78 -4.44
CA CYS A 144 2.74 -11.91 -5.54
C CYS A 144 3.05 -13.37 -5.90
N GLY A 145 3.02 -14.27 -4.91
CA GLY A 145 3.20 -15.71 -5.07
C GLY A 145 1.89 -16.46 -5.30
N GLY A 146 0.78 -15.74 -5.35
CA GLY A 146 -0.54 -16.31 -5.58
C GLY A 146 -0.69 -16.89 -6.99
N THR A 147 -1.93 -17.22 -7.32
CA THR A 147 -2.29 -17.77 -8.63
C THR A 147 -3.14 -16.75 -9.36
N GLY A 148 -2.80 -16.49 -10.62
CA GLY A 148 -3.60 -15.65 -11.50
C GLY A 148 -4.99 -16.23 -11.74
N VAL A 149 -5.86 -15.40 -12.32
CA VAL A 149 -7.24 -15.79 -12.66
C VAL A 149 -7.34 -16.92 -13.69
N ASP A 150 -6.26 -17.18 -14.41
CA ASP A 150 -6.08 -18.26 -15.38
C ASP A 150 -5.54 -19.56 -14.76
N GLY A 151 -5.31 -19.57 -13.43
CA GLY A 151 -4.76 -20.71 -12.71
C GLY A 151 -3.24 -20.83 -12.82
N VAL A 152 -2.56 -19.84 -13.39
CA VAL A 152 -1.10 -19.85 -13.54
C VAL A 152 -0.45 -19.26 -12.28
N SER A 153 0.55 -19.98 -11.77
CA SER A 153 1.42 -19.49 -10.68
C SER A 153 2.12 -18.20 -11.09
N CYS A 154 2.09 -17.20 -10.20
CA CYS A 154 2.84 -15.96 -10.37
C CYS A 154 4.30 -16.17 -9.94
N HIS A 155 4.74 -15.57 -8.82
CA HIS A 155 6.14 -15.60 -8.36
C HIS A 155 6.42 -16.67 -7.29
N SER A 156 5.68 -17.79 -7.30
CA SER A 156 5.91 -18.95 -6.42
C SER A 156 5.30 -20.23 -7.04
N GLY A 157 5.87 -21.39 -6.69
CA GLY A 157 5.38 -22.70 -7.16
C GLY A 157 5.72 -23.05 -8.61
N ASN A 158 6.55 -22.26 -9.29
CA ASN A 158 7.06 -22.56 -10.63
C ASN A 158 8.12 -23.69 -10.61
N GLN A 159 8.26 -24.40 -11.74
CA GLN A 159 9.26 -25.46 -11.90
C GLN A 159 10.70 -24.92 -11.81
N GLU A 160 10.93 -23.77 -12.43
CA GLU A 160 12.20 -23.04 -12.41
C GLU A 160 12.28 -22.25 -11.10
N THR A 161 13.34 -22.50 -10.31
CA THR A 161 13.48 -21.91 -8.98
C THR A 161 13.67 -20.39 -9.03
N GLU A 162 14.29 -19.90 -10.09
CA GLU A 162 14.52 -18.49 -10.38
C GLU A 162 13.23 -17.69 -10.57
N LYS A 163 12.11 -18.34 -10.92
CA LYS A 163 10.78 -17.71 -11.08
C LYS A 163 9.96 -17.72 -9.78
N ASN A 164 10.59 -18.07 -8.67
CA ASN A 164 9.95 -18.18 -7.37
C ASN A 164 10.49 -17.10 -6.42
N GLU A 165 10.46 -15.84 -6.86
CA GLU A 165 11.04 -14.71 -6.14
C GLU A 165 10.46 -14.55 -4.74
N VAL A 166 9.18 -14.92 -4.52
CA VAL A 166 8.56 -14.93 -3.20
C VAL A 166 9.24 -15.90 -2.24
N ASP A 167 9.65 -17.06 -2.74
CA ASP A 167 10.33 -18.06 -1.93
C ASP A 167 11.80 -17.68 -1.71
N LEU A 168 12.43 -17.10 -2.74
CA LEU A 168 13.82 -16.65 -2.68
C LEU A 168 14.00 -15.47 -1.72
N VAL A 169 13.16 -14.44 -1.81
CA VAL A 169 13.31 -13.21 -1.01
C VAL A 169 13.23 -13.49 0.48
N LYS A 170 12.36 -14.42 0.90
CA LYS A 170 12.23 -14.85 2.30
C LYS A 170 13.52 -15.42 2.88
N THR A 171 14.42 -15.92 2.04
CA THR A 171 15.73 -16.46 2.44
C THR A 171 16.88 -15.44 2.37
N SER A 172 16.60 -14.21 1.95
CA SER A 172 17.60 -13.15 1.82
C SER A 172 18.15 -12.69 3.18
N ILE A 173 19.34 -12.10 3.17
CA ILE A 173 19.95 -11.52 4.39
C ILE A 173 19.12 -10.35 4.94
N MET A 174 18.45 -9.58 4.08
CA MET A 174 17.60 -8.45 4.48
C MET A 174 16.30 -8.92 5.15
N SER A 175 15.78 -10.10 4.76
CA SER A 175 14.63 -10.73 5.40
C SER A 175 15.00 -11.45 6.70
N THR A 176 16.12 -12.19 6.70
CA THR A 176 16.47 -13.14 7.77
C THR A 176 17.41 -12.59 8.82
N LYS A 177 18.09 -11.44 8.57
CA LYS A 177 19.29 -10.97 9.30
C LYS A 177 20.26 -12.07 9.77
N ALA A 178 20.33 -13.20 9.08
CA ALA A 178 21.00 -14.37 9.63
C ALA A 178 22.46 -14.07 10.01
N GLY A 179 23.15 -13.24 9.21
CA GLY A 179 24.51 -12.79 9.49
C GLY A 179 24.66 -11.95 10.76
N GLU A 180 23.79 -10.97 10.98
CA GLU A 180 23.85 -10.11 12.17
C GLU A 180 23.54 -10.91 13.44
N LEU A 181 22.50 -11.75 13.41
CA LEU A 181 22.15 -12.62 14.52
C LEU A 181 23.28 -13.61 14.84
N SER A 182 23.80 -14.28 13.83
CA SER A 182 24.89 -15.25 13.96
C SER A 182 26.16 -14.62 14.54
N PHE A 183 26.58 -13.48 14.00
CA PHE A 183 27.81 -12.83 14.43
C PHE A 183 27.74 -12.33 15.87
N ILE A 184 26.60 -11.77 16.28
CA ILE A 184 26.42 -11.27 17.65
C ILE A 184 26.40 -12.42 18.65
N ARG A 185 25.76 -13.55 18.32
CA ARG A 185 25.77 -14.75 19.16
C ARG A 185 27.18 -15.33 19.34
N ILE A 186 27.99 -15.34 18.29
CA ILE A 186 29.41 -15.75 18.37
C ILE A 186 30.20 -14.79 19.26
N MET A 187 30.09 -13.48 19.03
CA MET A 187 30.83 -12.46 19.80
C MET A 187 30.52 -12.51 21.30
N LEU A 188 29.29 -12.89 21.66
CA LEU A 188 28.84 -13.06 23.04
C LEU A 188 29.15 -14.45 23.62
N GLY A 189 29.82 -15.32 22.86
CA GLY A 189 30.16 -16.68 23.26
C GLY A 189 28.94 -17.60 23.47
N ILE A 190 27.80 -17.25 22.88
CA ILE A 190 26.55 -18.02 22.97
C ILE A 190 26.62 -19.24 22.05
N ASP A 191 27.04 -19.01 20.80
CA ASP A 191 27.26 -20.07 19.82
C ASP A 191 28.73 -20.20 19.46
N LYS A 192 29.17 -21.43 19.19
CA LYS A 192 30.54 -21.74 18.76
C LYS A 192 30.72 -21.71 17.23
N THR A 193 29.62 -21.62 16.49
CA THR A 193 29.60 -21.68 15.02
C THR A 193 28.67 -20.62 14.47
N LYS A 194 28.71 -20.43 13.16
CA LYS A 194 27.82 -19.51 12.44
C LYS A 194 26.37 -19.99 12.34
N ASP A 195 26.12 -21.26 12.63
CA ASP A 195 24.78 -21.83 12.55
C ASP A 195 24.02 -21.41 13.81
N VAL A 196 22.91 -20.69 13.61
CA VAL A 196 22.01 -20.29 14.68
C VAL A 196 21.02 -21.43 14.92
N PRO A 197 21.04 -22.11 16.09
CA PRO A 197 20.10 -23.18 16.38
C PRO A 197 18.66 -22.70 16.23
N ASP A 198 17.79 -23.56 15.69
CA ASP A 198 16.35 -23.31 15.49
C ASP A 198 15.96 -22.23 14.46
N LEU A 199 16.93 -21.53 13.84
CA LEU A 199 16.64 -20.62 12.74
C LEU A 199 16.45 -21.43 11.44
N VAL A 200 15.20 -21.66 11.05
CA VAL A 200 14.88 -22.35 9.80
C VAL A 200 15.13 -21.42 8.62
N LYS A 201 15.74 -21.94 7.54
CA LYS A 201 15.95 -21.19 6.29
C LYS A 201 14.61 -20.63 5.79
N GLY A 202 14.53 -19.31 5.61
CA GLY A 202 13.32 -18.62 5.17
C GLY A 202 12.46 -18.05 6.30
N GLN A 203 12.81 -18.31 7.56
CA GLN A 203 12.19 -17.62 8.70
C GLN A 203 12.77 -16.21 8.84
N SER A 204 11.90 -15.20 8.91
CA SER A 204 12.31 -13.83 9.15
C SER A 204 13.00 -13.69 10.52
N ALA A 205 14.08 -12.90 10.56
CA ALA A 205 14.85 -12.64 11.79
C ALA A 205 13.98 -12.07 12.90
N PHE A 206 12.99 -11.25 12.53
CA PHE A 206 12.10 -10.59 13.47
C PHE A 206 11.30 -11.59 14.30
N LEU A 207 11.00 -12.77 13.72
CA LEU A 207 10.30 -13.86 14.40
C LEU A 207 11.23 -14.79 15.18
N PHE A 208 12.54 -14.58 15.10
CA PHE A 208 13.52 -15.39 15.82
C PHE A 208 13.67 -14.89 17.25
N SER A 209 13.72 -15.83 18.20
CA SER A 209 13.89 -15.51 19.62
C SER A 209 15.19 -14.73 19.83
N ASN A 210 15.11 -13.64 20.60
CA ASN A 210 16.24 -12.76 20.85
C ASN A 210 17.44 -13.57 21.35
N PRO A 211 18.63 -13.45 20.74
CA PRO A 211 19.79 -14.19 21.16
C PRO A 211 20.20 -13.96 22.61
N LEU A 212 19.79 -12.85 23.21
CA LEU A 212 20.11 -12.51 24.57
C LEU A 212 19.21 -13.21 25.61
N GLN A 213 18.03 -13.77 25.26
CA GLN A 213 17.17 -14.62 26.13
C GLN A 213 17.30 -14.37 27.66
N GLY A 214 16.90 -13.20 28.15
CA GLY A 214 16.96 -12.79 29.55
C GLY A 214 18.29 -12.18 30.01
N ARG A 215 19.28 -12.01 29.12
CA ARG A 215 20.60 -11.42 29.43
C ARG A 215 20.56 -9.89 29.42
N PRO A 216 21.51 -9.22 30.10
CA PRO A 216 21.62 -7.77 30.05
C PRO A 216 21.67 -7.23 28.60
N LYS A 217 20.97 -6.12 28.35
CA LYS A 217 20.84 -5.44 27.04
C LYS A 217 19.95 -6.15 26.00
N GLU A 218 19.20 -7.17 26.39
CA GLU A 218 18.21 -7.84 25.54
C GLU A 218 17.25 -6.85 24.87
N ASP A 219 16.60 -6.01 25.68
CA ASP A 219 15.63 -5.01 25.22
C ASP A 219 16.25 -4.00 24.26
N VAL A 220 17.50 -3.59 24.50
CA VAL A 220 18.23 -2.63 23.66
C VAL A 220 18.57 -3.25 22.32
N PHE A 221 19.02 -4.51 22.31
CA PHE A 221 19.31 -5.23 21.07
C PHE A 221 18.06 -5.41 20.20
N GLN A 222 16.94 -5.77 20.82
CA GLN A 222 15.64 -5.87 20.13
C GLN A 222 15.20 -4.53 19.55
N LYS A 223 15.22 -3.47 20.37
CA LYS A 223 14.73 -2.15 19.99
C LYS A 223 15.62 -1.44 18.98
N ASP A 224 16.92 -1.66 19.00
CA ASP A 224 17.83 -0.90 18.12
C ASP A 224 18.25 -1.72 16.90
N CYS A 225 18.74 -2.94 17.11
CA CYS A 225 19.27 -3.76 16.02
C CYS A 225 18.16 -4.50 15.28
N LEU A 226 17.20 -5.12 15.98
CA LEU A 226 16.17 -5.96 15.34
C LEU A 226 14.95 -5.16 14.85
N SER A 227 14.70 -3.96 15.40
CA SER A 227 13.46 -3.24 15.12
C SER A 227 13.51 -2.31 13.91
N GLN A 228 14.69 -2.00 13.34
CA GLN A 228 14.81 -1.04 12.24
C GLN A 228 15.10 -1.72 10.90
N CYS A 229 14.56 -1.20 9.80
CA CYS A 229 14.99 -1.48 8.42
C CYS A 229 14.76 -2.88 7.85
N HIS A 230 14.07 -3.81 8.53
CA HIS A 230 13.78 -5.15 7.94
C HIS A 230 12.56 -5.19 7.05
N GLN A 231 12.68 -6.01 6.01
CA GLN A 231 11.63 -6.42 5.10
C GLN A 231 10.43 -7.12 5.78
N SER A 232 10.47 -7.42 7.08
CA SER A 232 9.34 -8.04 7.81
C SER A 232 8.91 -7.22 9.02
N GLY A 233 8.49 -5.98 8.79
CA GLY A 233 7.91 -5.13 9.84
C GLY A 233 8.92 -4.33 10.65
N GLY A 234 10.17 -4.20 10.18
CA GLY A 234 11.13 -3.27 10.77
C GLY A 234 10.71 -1.82 10.52
N ASN A 235 10.91 -0.94 11.49
CA ASN A 235 10.71 0.50 11.36
C ASN A 235 11.62 1.08 10.29
N ILE A 236 11.05 1.78 9.31
CA ILE A 236 11.80 2.60 8.37
C ILE A 236 11.83 4.03 8.94
N PRO A 237 13.00 4.70 8.95
CA PRO A 237 13.08 6.08 9.38
C PRO A 237 12.16 6.99 8.54
N THR A 238 11.42 7.86 9.21
CA THR A 238 10.69 8.97 8.59
C THR A 238 11.36 10.29 8.94
N PHE A 239 11.51 11.17 7.95
CA PHE A 239 12.20 12.45 8.09
C PHE A 239 11.18 13.58 7.94
N VAL A 240 10.67 14.08 9.07
CA VAL A 240 9.75 15.22 9.08
C VAL A 240 10.55 16.52 8.97
N THR A 241 10.23 17.36 7.99
CA THR A 241 10.87 18.67 7.84
C THR A 241 10.56 19.58 9.04
N GLN A 242 11.57 20.26 9.57
CA GLN A 242 11.61 21.09 10.80
C GLN A 242 10.67 22.33 10.83
N ASN A 243 9.42 22.25 10.37
CA ASN A 243 8.44 23.30 10.64
C ASN A 243 7.71 23.13 11.98
N ASP A 244 7.81 21.97 12.61
CA ASP A 244 7.44 21.78 14.02
C ASP A 244 8.64 22.09 14.92
N LYS A 245 8.82 23.37 15.24
CA LYS A 245 9.91 23.94 16.06
C LYS A 245 10.02 23.42 17.51
N ASN A 246 9.37 22.31 17.85
CA ASN A 246 9.43 21.70 19.17
C ASN A 246 9.95 20.26 19.21
N GLN A 247 10.48 19.70 18.10
CA GLN A 247 11.15 18.40 18.13
C GLN A 247 12.61 18.53 17.70
N SER A 248 13.43 19.17 18.54
CA SER A 248 14.88 19.09 18.47
C SER A 248 15.36 17.78 19.09
N SER A 249 15.19 16.69 18.35
CA SER A 249 15.99 15.46 18.43
C SER A 249 15.29 14.44 17.53
N ALA A 250 16.08 13.59 16.87
CA ALA A 250 15.60 12.31 16.34
C ALA A 250 15.18 11.41 17.52
N GLN A 251 14.15 11.84 18.24
CA GLN A 251 13.52 11.11 19.32
C GLN A 251 12.46 10.23 18.68
N ASN A 252 12.55 8.93 19.02
CA ASN A 252 11.48 7.93 18.95
C ASN A 252 10.17 8.49 19.54
N SER A 253 9.49 9.34 18.79
CA SER A 253 8.11 9.69 19.07
C SER A 253 7.27 8.52 18.56
N THR A 254 6.32 8.09 19.37
CA THR A 254 5.42 6.96 19.12
C THR A 254 4.37 7.27 18.04
N HIS A 255 4.70 8.10 17.05
CA HIS A 255 3.94 8.21 15.82
C HIS A 255 4.24 6.95 14.99
N ASP A 256 3.20 6.28 14.49
CA ASP A 256 3.27 5.00 13.75
C ASP A 256 4.39 5.02 12.72
N ASN A 257 5.58 4.50 13.06
CA ASN A 257 6.71 4.46 12.14
C ASN A 257 6.36 3.64 10.90
N ALA A 258 6.78 4.09 9.71
CA ALA A 258 6.71 3.29 8.49
C ALA A 258 7.31 1.90 8.73
N LYS A 259 6.73 0.88 8.11
CA LYS A 259 7.19 -0.50 8.25
C LYS A 259 7.78 -1.01 6.95
N GLY A 260 8.84 -1.80 7.05
CA GLY A 260 9.37 -2.58 5.95
C GLY A 260 8.41 -3.69 5.57
N ASN A 261 7.65 -3.46 4.51
CA ASN A 261 6.59 -4.33 4.00
C ASN A 261 7.10 -5.23 2.87
N GLY A 262 8.16 -6.00 3.14
CA GLY A 262 8.68 -7.02 2.24
C GLY A 262 9.18 -6.47 0.92
N CYS A 263 8.54 -6.88 -0.17
CA CYS A 263 8.87 -6.44 -1.52
C CYS A 263 8.66 -4.92 -1.70
N GLU A 264 7.67 -4.33 -1.02
CA GLU A 264 7.32 -2.92 -1.17
C GLU A 264 8.46 -1.99 -0.73
N VAL A 265 9.27 -2.38 0.26
CA VAL A 265 10.35 -1.52 0.76
C VAL A 265 11.40 -1.19 -0.28
N CYS A 266 11.51 -2.01 -1.32
CA CYS A 266 12.43 -1.78 -2.43
C CYS A 266 11.70 -1.42 -3.72
N HIS A 267 10.60 -2.12 -4.02
CA HIS A 267 9.92 -2.02 -5.31
C HIS A 267 8.86 -0.93 -5.36
N VAL A 268 8.45 -0.36 -4.22
CA VAL A 268 7.55 0.80 -4.16
C VAL A 268 8.34 1.98 -3.62
N LEU A 269 8.58 2.99 -4.46
CA LEU A 269 9.40 4.12 -4.08
C LEU A 269 8.69 5.00 -3.05
N THR A 270 9.42 5.42 -2.02
CA THR A 270 8.93 6.27 -0.94
C THR A 270 9.67 7.62 -0.94
N ASN A 271 8.98 8.67 -0.50
CA ASN A 271 9.60 9.93 -0.14
C ASN A 271 10.10 9.85 1.32
N PRO A 272 10.87 10.85 1.81
CA PRO A 272 11.36 10.86 3.18
C PRO A 272 10.28 10.80 4.27
N THR A 273 9.03 11.22 3.97
CA THR A 273 7.90 11.21 4.91
C THR A 273 7.03 9.95 4.82
N HIS A 274 7.26 9.09 3.82
CA HIS A 274 6.45 7.90 3.50
C HIS A 274 4.96 8.23 3.27
N GLU A 275 4.73 9.38 2.62
CA GLU A 275 3.42 9.90 2.27
C GLU A 275 3.11 9.64 0.79
N TYR A 276 1.83 9.38 0.51
CA TYR A 276 1.33 9.27 -0.84
C TYR A 276 1.19 10.67 -1.48
N GLU A 277 1.76 10.84 -2.68
CA GLU A 277 1.79 12.07 -3.47
C GLU A 277 0.95 11.98 -4.76
N GLY A 278 0.21 10.87 -4.93
CA GLY A 278 -0.58 10.60 -6.12
C GLY A 278 -1.96 11.25 -6.13
N ASP A 279 -2.76 10.88 -7.12
CA ASP A 279 -4.07 11.50 -7.40
C ASP A 279 -5.25 10.79 -6.71
N ASP A 280 -5.03 9.69 -5.98
CA ASP A 280 -6.07 9.01 -5.22
C ASP A 280 -6.47 9.76 -3.93
N VAL A 281 -7.56 10.49 -4.02
CA VAL A 281 -8.11 11.31 -2.93
C VAL A 281 -8.55 10.55 -1.69
N THR A 282 -8.67 9.22 -1.81
CA THR A 282 -9.00 8.33 -0.68
C THR A 282 -7.78 8.06 0.22
N LEU A 283 -6.57 8.32 -0.29
CA LEU A 283 -5.31 8.15 0.42
C LEU A 283 -4.78 9.46 1.01
N GLU A 284 -5.41 10.60 0.70
CA GLU A 284 -5.07 11.88 1.29
C GLU A 284 -5.16 11.86 2.83
N GLY A 285 -4.09 12.31 3.50
CA GLY A 285 -4.02 12.35 4.95
C GLY A 285 -3.64 11.04 5.63
N ILE A 286 -3.34 9.98 4.86
CA ILE A 286 -2.63 8.80 5.37
C ILE A 286 -1.14 9.16 5.41
N THR A 287 -0.66 9.56 6.60
CA THR A 287 0.64 10.24 6.76
C THR A 287 1.83 9.31 6.99
N ASN A 288 1.69 7.99 6.79
CA ASN A 288 2.84 7.10 6.91
C ASN A 288 2.65 5.75 6.20
N GLY A 289 3.77 5.11 5.87
CA GLY A 289 3.86 3.73 5.43
C GLY A 289 3.42 3.47 4.00
N ARG A 290 3.25 4.50 3.16
CA ARG A 290 2.82 4.36 1.77
C ARG A 290 3.92 4.77 0.79
N GLY A 291 3.86 4.20 -0.41
CA GLY A 291 4.64 4.66 -1.55
C GLY A 291 4.22 6.06 -1.99
N MET A 292 5.13 6.78 -2.65
CA MET A 292 4.82 8.09 -3.25
C MET A 292 3.67 7.99 -4.26
N THR A 293 3.61 6.89 -5.00
CA THR A 293 2.53 6.57 -5.94
C THR A 293 2.27 5.07 -5.92
N HIS A 294 1.14 4.65 -6.47
CA HIS A 294 0.86 3.23 -6.66
C HIS A 294 1.63 2.69 -7.88
N ARG A 295 2.96 2.54 -7.75
CA ARG A 295 3.85 2.06 -8.82
C ARG A 295 4.92 1.11 -8.30
N LEU A 296 5.15 0.02 -9.04
CA LEU A 296 6.28 -0.88 -8.89
C LEU A 296 7.44 -0.48 -9.80
N THR A 297 8.67 -0.64 -9.31
CA THR A 297 9.89 -0.47 -10.10
C THR A 297 10.90 -1.58 -9.83
N THR A 298 11.62 -1.98 -10.87
CA THR A 298 12.85 -2.78 -10.77
C THR A 298 14.12 -1.92 -10.84
N GLU A 299 13.97 -0.65 -11.22
CA GLU A 299 15.03 0.36 -11.25
C GLU A 299 15.10 1.07 -9.88
N ILE A 300 15.60 0.36 -8.88
CA ILE A 300 15.62 0.84 -7.49
C ILE A 300 16.75 1.88 -7.34
N PRO A 301 16.44 3.16 -7.04
CA PRO A 301 17.46 4.18 -6.87
C PRO A 301 18.24 3.96 -5.56
N TYR A 302 19.51 4.39 -5.54
CA TYR A 302 20.36 4.33 -4.34
C TYR A 302 19.70 4.92 -3.09
N MET A 303 18.91 5.99 -3.25
CA MET A 303 18.22 6.64 -2.13
C MET A 303 17.25 5.70 -1.41
N GLN A 304 16.61 4.75 -2.12
CA GLN A 304 15.75 3.73 -1.50
C GLN A 304 16.56 2.81 -0.59
N CYS A 305 17.77 2.42 -1.01
CA CYS A 305 18.69 1.62 -0.20
C CYS A 305 19.22 2.40 1.01
N ASN A 306 19.53 3.68 0.81
CA ASN A 306 20.11 4.56 1.82
C ASN A 306 19.11 4.96 2.93
N GLN A 307 17.82 4.65 2.79
CA GLN A 307 16.86 4.76 3.91
C GLN A 307 17.29 3.89 5.09
N CYS A 308 17.93 2.75 4.78
CA CYS A 308 18.42 1.78 5.76
C CYS A 308 19.95 1.77 5.87
N HIS A 309 20.66 1.93 4.76
CA HIS A 309 22.12 1.79 4.68
C HIS A 309 22.89 3.12 4.80
N ASN A 310 22.53 3.96 5.77
CA ASN A 310 23.09 5.32 5.94
C ASN A 310 24.23 5.46 6.97
N GLN A 311 24.92 4.35 7.29
CA GLN A 311 26.04 4.32 8.24
C GLN A 311 25.72 4.88 9.66
N GLY A 312 24.44 4.91 10.05
CA GLY A 312 23.98 5.48 11.33
C GLY A 312 23.71 6.98 11.29
N THR A 313 23.80 7.61 10.12
CA THR A 313 23.39 9.00 9.90
C THR A 313 21.94 9.00 9.43
N HIS A 314 21.02 9.18 10.37
CA HIS A 314 19.57 9.11 10.13
C HIS A 314 19.05 10.44 9.55
N ASP A 315 19.75 11.03 8.59
CA ASP A 315 19.28 12.22 7.89
C ASP A 315 19.82 12.25 6.45
N PRO A 316 19.09 11.70 5.48
CA PRO A 316 19.51 11.67 4.08
C PRO A 316 19.47 13.06 3.42
N LEU A 317 18.89 14.07 4.06
CA LEU A 317 18.84 15.45 3.55
C LEU A 317 20.04 16.29 4.01
N ASN A 318 20.79 15.83 5.01
CA ASN A 318 21.97 16.52 5.56
C ASN A 318 23.28 15.71 5.39
N MET A 319 23.41 14.98 4.28
CA MET A 319 24.69 14.39 3.86
C MET A 319 25.71 15.43 3.40
#